data_AF-B9RC81-F1
#
_entry.id   AF-B9RC81-F1
#
_cell.length_a   1.000
_cell.length_b   1.000
_cell.length_c   1.000
_cell.angle_alpha   90.00
_cell.angle_beta   90.00
_cell.angle_gamma   90.00
#
_symmetry.space_group_name_H-M   'P 1'
#
loop_
_entity.id
_entity.type
_entity.pdbx_description
1 polymer ?
#
loop_
_entity_poly.entity_id
_entity_poly.type
_entity_poly.pdbx_seq_one_letter_code
_entity_poly.pdbx_strand_id
1 'polypeptide(L)' 'MQLSMVHRGFQGGQVAGEWLVKTELTGNNGNLTPEEGARAPVRLALLPDDGPSGLYFDNVEASSF' A
#
# COMPACT_ATOMS: atom_id res chain seq x y z
N MET A 1 19.47 -0.17 20.29
CA MET A 1 19.31 -0.99 19.08
C MET A 1 18.90 -0.04 17.96
N GLN A 2 19.82 0.24 17.05
CA GLN A 2 19.69 1.25 16.01
C GLN A 2 19.09 0.56 14.78
N LEU A 3 17.84 0.85 14.44
CA LEU A 3 17.26 0.38 13.17
C LEU A 3 17.58 1.43 12.11
N SER A 4 18.62 1.16 11.34
CA SER A 4 19.01 1.92 10.16
C SER A 4 17.94 1.77 9.08
N MET A 5 17.08 2.77 8.94
CA MET A 5 16.22 2.92 7.78
C MET A 5 17.00 3.70 6.71
N VAL A 6 17.84 2.99 5.96
CA VAL A 6 18.45 3.51 4.73
C VAL A 6 18.07 2.56 3.60
N HIS A 7 17.09 2.97 2.79
CA HIS A 7 17.19 2.80 1.35
C HIS A 7 16.45 3.91 0.61
N ARG A 8 17.27 4.76 -0.03
CA ARG A 8 17.09 5.42 -1.33
C ARG A 8 15.83 6.27 -1.58
N GLY A 9 16.09 7.57 -1.81
CA GLY A 9 15.45 8.28 -2.92
C GLY A 9 14.81 9.64 -2.63
N PHE A 10 15.43 10.53 -1.84
CA PHE A 10 15.06 11.94 -1.92
C PHE A 10 15.74 12.57 -3.15
N GLN A 11 15.09 12.49 -4.31
CA GLN A 11 15.28 13.44 -5.40
C GLN A 11 14.11 14.43 -5.34
N GLY A 12 14.42 15.72 -5.45
CA GLY A 12 13.49 16.80 -5.14
C GLY A 12 12.07 16.60 -5.68
N GLY A 13 11.09 16.59 -4.77
CA GLY A 13 9.68 16.88 -5.07
C GLY A 13 8.69 15.71 -5.06
N GLN A 14 9.10 14.44 -5.01
CA GLN A 14 8.15 13.32 -5.06
C GLN A 14 8.54 12.22 -4.06
N VAL A 15 7.69 11.98 -3.06
CA VAL A 15 7.80 10.81 -2.17
C VAL A 15 7.17 9.61 -2.87
N ALA A 16 7.97 8.82 -3.58
CA ALA A 16 7.52 7.54 -4.12
C ALA A 16 7.50 6.49 -3.00
N GLY A 17 6.42 6.45 -2.21
CA GLY A 17 6.18 5.31 -1.32
C GLY A 17 5.94 4.05 -2.13
N GLU A 18 6.43 2.89 -1.68
CA GLU A 18 6.27 1.62 -2.43
C GLU A 18 4.79 1.26 -2.69
N TRP A 19 3.89 1.68 -1.79
CA TRP A 19 2.44 1.51 -1.89
C TRP A 19 1.69 2.69 -2.52
N LEU A 20 2.42 3.66 -3.11
CA LEU A 20 1.79 4.86 -3.67
C LEU A 20 1.23 4.59 -5.07
N VAL A 21 -0.07 4.79 -5.23
CA VAL A 21 -0.81 4.56 -6.47
C VAL A 21 -0.91 5.85 -7.27
N LYS A 22 -0.66 5.80 -8.58
CA LYS A 22 -0.83 6.92 -9.50
C LYS A 22 -2.31 7.27 -9.67
N THR A 23 -2.76 8.28 -8.92
CA THR A 23 -4.14 8.77 -8.94
C THR A 23 -4.13 10.30 -8.91
N GLU A 24 -5.27 10.94 -9.15
CA GLU A 24 -5.35 12.40 -9.01
C GLU A 24 -5.04 12.88 -7.58
N LEU A 25 -5.40 12.10 -6.55
CA LEU A 25 -5.08 12.37 -5.14
C LEU A 25 -3.56 12.51 -4.95
N THR A 26 -2.80 11.59 -5.54
CA THR A 26 -1.34 11.59 -5.45
C THR A 26 -0.69 12.49 -6.49
N GLY A 27 -1.45 13.28 -7.25
CA GLY A 27 -0.95 14.12 -8.34
C GLY A 27 -0.33 13.29 -9.48
N ASN A 28 -0.87 12.10 -9.73
CA ASN A 28 -0.35 11.08 -10.63
C ASN A 28 1.08 10.61 -10.30
N ASN A 29 1.48 10.76 -9.03
CA ASN A 29 2.76 10.28 -8.50
C ASN A 29 2.61 8.90 -7.86
N GLY A 30 3.69 8.13 -7.84
CA GLY A 30 3.72 6.79 -7.26
C GLY A 30 4.23 5.74 -8.23
N ASN A 31 4.41 4.52 -7.72
CA ASN A 31 5.02 3.42 -8.47
C ASN A 31 3.97 2.45 -9.01
N LEU A 32 2.78 2.41 -8.41
CA LEU A 32 1.70 1.49 -8.78
C LEU A 32 0.70 2.14 -9.72
N THR A 33 0.17 1.38 -10.68
CA THR A 33 -1.05 1.78 -11.40
C THR A 33 -2.29 1.62 -10.50
N PRO A 34 -3.43 2.28 -10.83
CA PRO A 34 -4.69 2.04 -10.13
C PRO A 34 -5.06 0.56 -10.02
N GLU A 35 -4.83 -0.21 -11.08
CA GLU A 35 -5.13 -1.65 -11.12
C GLU A 35 -4.23 -2.44 -10.17
N GLU A 36 -2.94 -2.09 -10.07
CA GLU A 36 -2.00 -2.73 -9.15
C GLU A 36 -2.33 -2.42 -7.69
N GLY A 37 -2.62 -1.14 -7.39
CA GLY A 37 -3.02 -0.70 -6.05
C GLY A 37 -4.37 -1.29 -5.59
N ALA A 38 -5.28 -1.59 -6.52
CA ALA A 38 -6.59 -2.13 -6.21
C ALA A 38 -6.60 -3.64 -5.89
N ARG A 39 -5.54 -4.39 -6.20
CA ARG A 39 -5.54 -5.87 -6.06
C ARG A 39 -5.87 -6.35 -4.65
N ALA A 40 -5.21 -5.77 -3.66
CA ALA A 40 -5.42 -6.09 -2.24
C ALA A 40 -6.85 -5.77 -1.76
N PRO A 41 -7.35 -4.52 -1.87
CA PRO A 41 -8.69 -4.19 -1.41
C PRO A 41 -9.79 -4.94 -2.16
N VAL A 42 -9.64 -5.19 -3.47
CA VAL A 42 -10.60 -6.01 -4.22
C VAL A 42 -10.62 -7.44 -3.71
N ARG A 43 -9.46 -8.04 -3.44
CA ARG A 43 -9.40 -9.40 -2.88
C ARG A 43 -10.04 -9.48 -1.49
N LEU A 44 -9.81 -8.49 -0.63
CA LEU A 44 -10.43 -8.42 0.69
C LEU A 44 -11.94 -8.21 0.61
N ALA A 45 -12.42 -7.38 -0.32
CA ALA A 45 -13.85 -7.16 -0.56
C ALA A 45 -14.60 -8.39 -1.11
N LEU A 46 -13.88 -9.34 -1.69
CA LEU A 46 -14.41 -10.59 -2.25
C LEU A 46 -14.19 -11.80 -1.34
N LEU A 47 -13.79 -11.59 -0.08
CA LEU A 47 -13.73 -12.68 0.89
C LEU A 47 -15.14 -13.25 1.15
N PRO A 48 -15.26 -14.55 1.42
CA PRO A 48 -16.50 -15.15 1.90
C PRO A 48 -17.05 -14.46 3.16
N ASP A 49 -18.35 -14.62 3.43
CA ASP A 49 -19.03 -14.00 4.57
C ASP A 49 -18.46 -14.43 5.94
N ASP A 50 -17.81 -15.60 6.02
CA ASP A 50 -17.09 -16.11 7.19
C ASP A 50 -15.64 -15.60 7.27
N GLY A 51 -15.29 -14.60 6.45
CA GLY A 51 -13.98 -13.96 6.42
C GLY A 51 -13.66 -13.12 7.66
N PRO A 52 -12.37 -12.82 7.90
CA PRO A 52 -11.92 -12.03 9.04
C PRO A 52 -12.44 -10.58 8.98
N SER A 53 -12.85 -10.06 10.14
CA SER A 53 -13.25 -8.66 10.32
C SER A 53 -12.41 -7.96 11.41
N GLY A 54 -12.22 -6.64 11.29
CA GLY A 54 -11.55 -5.84 12.32
C GLY A 54 -10.03 -5.97 12.38
N LEU A 55 -9.40 -6.49 11.32
CA LEU A 55 -7.96 -6.63 11.20
C LEU A 55 -7.35 -5.51 10.32
N TYR A 56 -6.08 -5.21 10.55
CA TYR A 56 -5.25 -4.49 9.61
C TYR A 56 -4.58 -5.49 8.65
N PHE A 57 -4.52 -5.15 7.37
CA PHE A 57 -3.85 -5.95 6.36
C PHE A 57 -2.74 -5.14 5.69
N ASP A 58 -1.52 -5.69 5.69
CA ASP A 58 -0.48 -5.24 4.77
C ASP A 58 -0.62 -6.06 3.50
N ASN A 59 -1.06 -5.42 2.42
CA ASN A 59 -1.61 -6.08 1.22
C ASN A 59 -2.78 -7.00 1.55
N VAL A 60 -2.49 -8.29 1.69
CA VAL A 60 -3.47 -9.38 1.85
C VAL A 60 -3.16 -10.22 3.08
N GLU A 61 -2.13 -9.83 3.84
CA GLU A 61 -1.70 -10.53 5.04
C GLU A 61 -2.11 -9.72 6.27
N ALA A 62 -2.79 -10.38 7.21
CA ALA A 62 -3.15 -9.76 8.47
C ALA A 62 -1.88 -9.42 9.26
N SER A 63 -1.82 -8.20 9.78
CA SER A 63 -0.65 -7.70 10.51
C SER A 63 -1.08 -7.01 11.81
N SER A 64 -0.10 -6.70 12.66
CA SER A 64 -0.31 -5.85 13.82
C SER A 64 -0.50 -4.38 13.41
N PHE A 65 -1.24 -3.63 14.23
CA PHE A 65 -1.35 -2.18 14.12
C PHE A 65 -0.06 -1.46 14.52
#